data_AF-A0A520B731-F1
#
_entry.id   AF-A0A520B731-F1
#
_cell.length_a   1.000
_cell.length_b   1.000
_cell.length_c   1.000
_cell.angle_alpha   90.00
_cell.angle_beta   90.00
_cell.angle_gamma   90.00
#
_symmetry.space_group_name_H-M   'P 1'
#
loop_
_entity.id
_entity.type
_entity.pdbx_description
1 polymer ?
#
loop_
_entity_poly.entity_id
_entity_poly.type
_entity_poly.pdbx_seq_one_letter_code
_entity_poly.pdbx_strand_id
1 'polypeptide(L)'
;RQPAGRQLQALLAGWRERAAPDELPLQPPHHWDDAGWLANRWAELLPMPTADRQRLMEMDNPLLRLELVVDRLDALRDSATP
;
A
#
# COMPACT_ATOMS: atom_id res chain seq x y z
N ARG A 1 -14.05 9.22 4.47
CA ARG A 1 -12.88 8.32 4.37
C ARG A 1 -11.63 9.19 4.45
N GLN A 2 -10.58 8.77 5.17
CA GLN A 2 -9.29 9.46 5.10
C GLN A 2 -8.70 9.24 3.69
N PRO A 3 -7.91 10.17 3.12
CA PRO A 3 -7.29 9.94 1.82
C PRO A 3 -6.30 8.77 1.91
N ALA A 4 -6.37 7.84 0.97
CA ALA A 4 -5.56 6.61 0.95
C ALA A 4 -4.07 6.85 1.23
N GLY A 5 -3.46 7.88 0.62
CA GLY A 5 -2.04 8.21 0.84
C GLY A 5 -1.69 8.50 2.31
N ARG A 6 -2.57 9.16 3.07
CA ARG A 6 -2.33 9.46 4.50
C ARG A 6 -2.34 8.19 5.34
N GLN A 7 -3.22 7.25 5.03
CA GLN A 7 -3.29 5.96 5.72
C GLN A 7 -2.01 5.14 5.51
N LEU A 8 -1.51 5.11 4.28
CA LEU A 8 -0.24 4.45 3.94
C LEU A 8 0.95 5.10 4.65
N GLN A 9 0.98 6.44 4.72
CA GLN A 9 2.01 7.17 5.45
C GLN A 9 2.00 6.84 6.94
N ALA A 10 0.82 6.78 7.57
CA ALA A 10 0.69 6.40 8.98
C ALA A 10 1.15 4.95 9.23
N LEU A 11 0.86 4.05 8.30
CA LEU A 11 1.26 2.65 8.41
C LEU A 11 2.79 2.51 8.32
N LEU A 12 3.42 3.17 7.35
CA LEU A 12 4.88 3.21 7.23
C LEU A 12 5.54 3.86 8.46
N ALA A 13 4.94 4.92 9.01
CA ALA A 13 5.43 5.54 10.25
C ALA A 13 5.41 4.55 11.42
N GLY A 14 4.33 3.76 11.56
CA GLY A 14 4.26 2.72 12.59
C GLY A 14 5.30 1.61 12.40
N TRP A 15 5.67 1.25 11.16
CA TRP A 15 6.77 0.32 10.90
C TRP A 15 8.13 0.90 11.28
N ARG A 16 8.36 2.18 11.00
CA ARG A 16 9.62 2.89 11.36
C ARG A 16 9.89 2.93 12.85
N GLU A 17 8.85 2.86 13.69
CA GLU A 17 9.01 2.81 15.15
C GLU A 17 9.51 1.45 15.65
N ARG A 18 9.39 0.39 14.82
CA ARG A 18 9.62 -1.01 15.25
C ARG A 18 10.73 -1.73 14.47
N ALA A 19 11.27 -1.12 13.42
CA ALA A 19 12.27 -1.73 12.54
C ALA A 19 13.36 -0.72 12.15
N ALA A 20 14.57 -1.21 11.85
CA ALA A 20 15.62 -0.36 11.31
C ALA A 20 15.25 0.13 9.89
N PRO A 21 15.78 1.28 9.42
CA PRO A 21 15.46 1.83 8.11
C PRO A 21 15.68 0.84 6.95
N ASP A 22 16.75 0.05 6.98
CA ASP A 22 17.09 -0.93 5.93
C ASP A 22 16.16 -2.15 5.92
N GLU A 23 15.40 -2.36 7.00
CA GLU A 23 14.43 -3.44 7.14
C GLU A 23 13.03 -3.03 6.68
N LEU A 24 12.82 -1.74 6.37
CA LEU A 24 11.54 -1.26 5.89
C LEU A 24 11.27 -1.78 4.47
N PRO A 25 10.05 -2.27 4.20
CA PRO A 25 9.70 -2.77 2.87
C PRO A 25 9.63 -1.65 1.81
N LEU A 26 9.53 -0.40 2.25
CA LEU A 26 9.48 0.79 1.41
C LEU A 26 10.62 1.71 1.77
N GLN A 27 11.46 1.98 0.76
CA GLN A 27 12.61 2.87 0.87
C GLN A 27 12.31 4.25 0.25
N PRO A 28 12.90 5.34 0.78
CA PRO A 28 12.78 6.67 0.18
C PRO A 28 13.48 6.74 -1.20
N PRO A 29 13.11 7.70 -2.07
CA PRO A 29 12.12 8.76 -1.85
C PRO A 29 10.68 8.27 -2.00
N HIS A 30 9.80 8.75 -1.12
CA HIS A 30 8.37 8.45 -1.17
C HIS A 30 7.62 9.55 -1.94
N HIS A 31 6.81 9.16 -2.92
CA HIS A 31 5.98 10.09 -3.69
C HIS A 31 4.54 10.08 -3.16
N TRP A 32 4.30 10.72 -2.03
CA TRP A 32 3.01 10.67 -1.32
C TRP A 32 1.83 11.31 -2.08
N ASP A 33 2.13 12.23 -3.01
CA ASP A 33 1.12 12.88 -3.84
C ASP A 33 0.88 12.15 -5.19
N ASP A 34 1.65 11.08 -5.46
CA ASP A 34 1.51 10.27 -6.67
C ASP A 34 0.77 8.96 -6.36
N ALA A 35 -0.53 8.95 -6.67
CA ALA A 35 -1.36 7.77 -6.45
C ALA A 35 -0.92 6.56 -7.27
N GLY A 36 -0.36 6.77 -8.46
CA GLY A 36 0.14 5.70 -9.30
C GLY A 36 1.36 5.02 -8.68
N TRP A 37 2.30 5.83 -8.19
CA TRP A 37 3.49 5.37 -7.47
C TRP A 37 3.11 4.64 -6.18
N LEU A 38 2.24 5.23 -5.36
CA LEU A 38 1.79 4.62 -4.10
C LEU A 38 1.09 3.29 -4.36
N ALA A 39 0.15 3.24 -5.31
CA ALA A 39 -0.58 2.02 -5.61
C ALA A 39 0.37 0.89 -6.02
N ASN A 40 1.35 1.18 -6.88
CA ASN A 40 2.29 0.17 -7.36
C ASN A 40 3.16 -0.37 -6.22
N ARG A 41 3.76 0.54 -5.45
CA ARG A 41 4.70 0.19 -4.38
C ARG A 41 4.03 -0.62 -3.26
N TRP A 42 2.79 -0.29 -2.92
CA TRP A 42 2.06 -1.02 -1.90
C TRP A 42 1.43 -2.31 -2.42
N ALA A 43 1.04 -2.37 -3.71
CA ALA A 43 0.57 -3.61 -4.33
C ALA A 43 1.64 -4.70 -4.41
N GLU A 44 2.92 -4.34 -4.49
CA GLU A 44 4.05 -5.29 -4.43
C GLU A 44 4.16 -5.99 -3.06
N LEU A 45 3.70 -5.34 -1.98
CA LEU A 45 3.76 -5.87 -0.62
C LEU A 45 2.59 -6.78 -0.26
N LEU A 46 1.52 -6.72 -1.05
CA LEU A 46 0.28 -7.43 -0.74
C LEU A 46 0.41 -8.93 -1.07
N PRO A 47 0.01 -9.82 -0.15
CA PRO A 47 -0.10 -11.25 -0.43
C PRO A 47 -1.30 -11.49 -1.37
N MET A 48 -1.02 -11.54 -2.68
CA MET A 48 -2.00 -11.84 -3.71
C MET A 48 -1.40 -12.62 -4.90
N PRO A 49 -2.21 -13.42 -5.62
CA PRO A 49 -1.80 -14.07 -6.86
C PRO A 49 -1.25 -13.07 -7.89
N THR A 50 -0.25 -13.48 -8.67
CA THR A 50 0.37 -12.63 -9.70
C THR A 50 -0.64 -12.09 -10.71
N ALA A 51 -1.63 -12.90 -11.11
CA ALA A 51 -2.68 -12.46 -12.02
C ALA A 51 -3.54 -11.33 -11.44
N ASP A 52 -3.82 -11.36 -10.14
CA ASP A 52 -4.61 -10.31 -9.47
C ASP A 52 -3.81 -9.02 -9.37
N ARG A 53 -2.51 -9.12 -9.05
CA ARG A 53 -1.59 -7.97 -9.07
C ARG A 53 -1.48 -7.37 -10.46
N GLN A 54 -1.40 -8.18 -11.52
CA GLN A 54 -1.36 -7.69 -12.90
C GLN A 54 -2.64 -6.91 -13.25
N ARG A 55 -3.83 -7.47 -12.99
CA ARG A 55 -5.10 -6.77 -13.22
C ARG A 55 -5.19 -5.45 -12.46
N LEU A 56 -4.70 -5.43 -11.23
CA LEU A 56 -4.64 -4.21 -10.43
C LEU A 56 -3.71 -3.17 -11.09
N MET A 57 -2.53 -3.56 -11.53
CA MET A 57 -1.54 -2.67 -12.16
C MET A 57 -1.98 -2.16 -13.54
N GLU A 58 -2.79 -2.93 -14.27
CA GLU A 58 -3.37 -2.56 -15.57
C GLU A 58 -4.49 -1.52 -15.47
N MET A 59 -4.96 -1.18 -14.26
CA MET A 59 -6.00 -0.17 -14.09
C MET A 59 -5.53 1.23 -14.50
N ASP A 60 -6.29 1.88 -15.39
CA ASP A 60 -6.00 3.22 -15.91
C ASP A 60 -6.16 4.33 -14.87
N ASN A 61 -7.05 4.15 -13.89
CA ASN A 61 -7.31 5.17 -12.87
C ASN A 61 -6.43 4.93 -11.64
N PRO A 62 -5.35 5.72 -11.42
CA PRO A 62 -4.43 5.51 -10.32
C PRO A 62 -5.05 5.75 -8.94
N LEU A 63 -6.04 6.64 -8.84
CA LEU A 63 -6.74 6.91 -7.58
C LEU A 63 -7.60 5.72 -7.18
N LEU A 64 -8.37 5.17 -8.12
CA LEU A 64 -9.18 3.97 -7.86
C LEU A 64 -8.29 2.77 -7.54
N ARG A 65 -7.18 2.60 -8.27
CA ARG A 65 -6.19 1.55 -7.99
C ARG A 65 -5.64 1.66 -6.57
N LEU A 66 -5.30 2.88 -6.14
CA LEU A 66 -4.80 3.15 -4.79
C LEU A 66 -5.85 2.82 -3.70
N GLU A 67 -7.12 3.19 -3.91
CA GLU A 67 -8.19 2.85 -2.97
C GLU A 67 -8.34 1.34 -2.82
N LEU A 68 -8.29 0.57 -3.91
CA LEU A 68 -8.36 -0.90 -3.83
C LEU A 68 -7.17 -1.53 -3.09
N VAL A 69 -5.97 -0.97 -3.25
CA VAL A 69 -4.79 -1.38 -2.47
C VAL A 69 -5.03 -1.17 -0.98
N VAL A 70 -5.57 -0.02 -0.60
CA VAL A 70 -5.89 0.30 0.80
C VAL A 70 -6.98 -0.62 1.34
N ASP A 71 -8.06 -0.84 0.59
CA ASP A 71 -9.14 -1.75 0.99
C ASP A 71 -8.61 -3.17 1.23
N ARG A 72 -7.66 -3.64 0.40
CA ARG A 72 -7.03 -4.96 0.58
C ARG A 72 -6.14 -5.01 1.82
N LEU A 73 -5.39 -3.94 2.12
CA LEU A 73 -4.59 -3.84 3.35
C LEU A 73 -5.47 -3.89 4.59
N ASP A 74 -6.61 -3.18 4.57
CA ASP A 74 -7.55 -3.17 5.68
C ASP A 74 -8.18 -4.55 5.89
N ALA A 75 -8.59 -5.22 4.81
CA ALA A 75 -9.11 -6.59 4.88
C ALA A 75 -8.09 -7.58 5.48
N LEU A 76 -6.79 -7.41 5.21
CA LEU A 76 -5.73 -8.22 5.80
C LEU A 76 -5.57 -7.93 7.30
N ARG A 77 -5.59 -6.66 7.71
CA ARG A 77 -5.53 -6.27 9.12
C ARG A 77 -6.72 -6.84 9.91
N ASP A 78 -7.91 -6.75 9.34
CA ASP A 78 -9.13 -7.24 9.97
C ASP A 78 -9.10 -8.77 10.10
N SER A 79 -8.55 -9.48 9.11
CA SER A 79 -8.37 -10.94 9.18
C SER A 79 -7.30 -11.40 10.18
N ALA A 80 -6.37 -10.51 10.55
CA ALA A 80 -5.30 -10.80 11.52
C ALA A 80 -5.74 -10.57 12.98
N THR A 81 -6.95 -10.04 13.20
CA THR A 81 -7.50 -9.78 14.53
C THR A 81 -8.64 -10.78 14.78
N PRO A 82 -8.49 -11.77 15.70
CA PRO A 82 -9.56 -12.71 16.03
C PRO A 82 -10.73 -12.05 16.80
#